data_AF-A0A8S2JD52-F1
#
_entry.id   AF-A0A8S2JD52-F1
#
_cell.length_a   1.000
_cell.length_b   1.000
_cell.length_c   1.000
_cell.angle_alpha   90.00
_cell.angle_beta   90.00
_cell.angle_gamma   90.00
#
_symmetry.space_group_name_H-M   'P 1'
#
loop_
_entity.id
_entity.type
_entity.pdbx_description
1 polymer ?
#
loop_
_entity_poly.entity_id
_entity_poly.type
_entity_poly.pdbx_seq_one_letter_code
_entity_poly.pdbx_strand_id
1 'polypeptide(L)'
;MRREENIAYISSNRPSSLNIVPKNRSYNDEQMRGALIFSDANSQRQITVSGMGEFSLPPDRVKLILIISSTKSNVEEAKISVQRRLRYVEQTLRNFGVKDQDKTVMQSTQRRDTMYEVVAEVNAIFMDFSRFQLAHNTMVEKLDTPVVRVLEPQFFHSTLRLENLKRQASVQAIRNAKHIAEDVARTVGLHVGKPTIVSEDSYQEKEGVPLSNNADNVNNIGMMHTFQNLVNARIVTVNVSLSVTFELKVQERHRSKKNAAAL
;
A
#
# COMPACT_ATOMS: atom_id res chain seq x y z
N MET A 1 32.53 25.43 -36.21
CA MET A 1 33.35 24.21 -36.42
C MET A 1 33.06 23.28 -35.26
N ARG A 2 32.16 22.29 -35.36
CA ARG A 2 32.29 20.97 -36.04
C ARG A 2 33.51 20.16 -35.59
N ARG A 3 33.25 19.16 -34.73
CA ARG A 3 33.51 17.69 -34.86
C ARG A 3 33.58 17.09 -33.44
N GLU A 4 32.71 16.16 -33.03
CA GLU A 4 32.71 14.70 -33.38
C GLU A 4 34.04 14.06 -32.98
N GLU A 5 34.19 12.97 -32.23
CA GLU A 5 33.34 11.87 -31.74
C GLU A 5 34.16 11.16 -30.64
N ASN A 6 33.53 10.53 -29.64
CA ASN A 6 33.89 9.15 -29.31
C ASN A 6 32.83 8.45 -28.45
N ILE A 7 32.34 7.36 -29.02
CA ILE A 7 31.39 6.38 -28.52
C ILE A 7 32.21 5.23 -27.91
N ALA A 8 31.81 4.68 -26.75
CA ALA A 8 31.64 3.22 -26.53
C ALA A 8 31.63 2.78 -25.04
N TYR A 9 30.49 2.21 -24.65
CA TYR A 9 30.27 1.01 -23.80
C TYR A 9 30.71 1.00 -22.31
N ILE A 10 29.75 0.77 -21.40
CA ILE A 10 29.45 -0.57 -20.79
C ILE A 10 28.23 -0.48 -19.82
N SER A 11 27.28 -1.39 -20.06
CA SER A 11 26.28 -2.07 -19.20
C SER A 11 25.31 -1.32 -18.28
N SER A 12 24.05 -1.28 -18.74
CA SER A 12 22.84 -1.80 -18.06
C SER A 12 22.86 -2.00 -16.53
N ASN A 13 22.09 -1.17 -15.82
CA ASN A 13 21.46 -1.55 -14.55
C ASN A 13 19.98 -1.15 -14.59
N ARG A 14 19.15 -2.09 -15.06
CA ARG A 14 17.68 -2.06 -14.88
C ARG A 14 17.40 -2.41 -13.41
N PRO A 15 16.60 -1.64 -12.66
CA PRO A 15 15.99 -2.17 -11.46
C PRO A 15 14.99 -3.26 -11.85
N SER A 16 15.19 -4.43 -11.25
CA SER A 16 14.42 -5.65 -11.38
C SER A 16 12.92 -5.41 -11.24
N SER A 17 12.18 -5.77 -12.29
CA SER A 17 10.73 -5.90 -12.32
C SER A 17 10.28 -6.89 -11.26
N LEU A 18 9.68 -6.41 -10.17
CA LEU A 18 8.85 -7.24 -9.31
C LEU A 18 7.63 -7.66 -10.11
N ASN A 19 7.50 -8.97 -10.31
CA ASN A 19 6.39 -9.60 -11.01
C ASN A 19 5.06 -9.22 -10.34
N ILE A 20 4.36 -8.28 -10.96
CA ILE A 20 2.92 -8.09 -10.80
C ILE A 20 2.29 -9.34 -11.41
N VAL A 21 1.73 -10.23 -10.58
CA VAL A 21 1.02 -11.40 -11.06
C VAL A 21 -0.43 -10.99 -11.30
N PRO A 22 -0.90 -10.77 -12.54
CA PRO A 22 -2.32 -10.76 -12.81
C PRO A 22 -2.83 -12.19 -12.55
N LYS A 23 -3.67 -12.37 -11.53
CA LYS A 23 -4.39 -13.64 -11.38
C LYS A 23 -5.32 -13.82 -12.58
N ASN A 24 -5.18 -14.97 -13.23
CA ASN A 24 -5.96 -15.38 -14.39
C ASN A 24 -7.46 -15.19 -14.15
N ARG A 25 -8.10 -14.56 -15.14
CA ARG A 25 -9.53 -14.28 -15.23
C ARG A 25 -10.31 -15.58 -15.42
N SER A 26 -11.13 -15.93 -14.44
CA SER A 26 -12.38 -16.65 -14.68
C SER A 26 -13.49 -15.61 -14.55
N TYR A 27 -14.17 -15.32 -15.67
CA TYR A 27 -15.30 -14.41 -15.68
C TYR A 27 -16.51 -15.18 -15.14
N ASN A 28 -16.98 -14.81 -13.95
CA ASN A 28 -18.23 -15.32 -13.40
C ASN A 28 -19.41 -14.56 -14.01
N ASP A 29 -20.47 -15.29 -14.38
CA ASP A 29 -21.71 -14.81 -15.02
C ASP A 29 -22.43 -13.68 -14.27
N GLU A 30 -22.08 -13.41 -13.02
CA GLU A 30 -22.64 -12.29 -12.22
C GLU A 30 -22.19 -10.90 -12.70
N GLN A 31 -21.11 -10.78 -13.49
CA GLN A 31 -20.65 -9.48 -14.01
C GLN A 31 -21.48 -8.95 -15.20
N MET A 32 -22.44 -9.72 -15.70
CA MET A 32 -23.28 -9.35 -16.85
C MET A 32 -24.61 -8.65 -16.47
N ARG A 33 -24.89 -8.46 -15.19
CA ARG A 33 -26.12 -7.80 -14.74
C ARG A 33 -25.96 -6.28 -14.68
N GLY A 34 -26.32 -5.58 -15.76
CA GLY A 34 -26.72 -4.18 -15.66
C GLY A 34 -26.38 -3.24 -16.81
N ALA A 35 -26.46 -3.67 -18.08
CA ALA A 35 -26.53 -2.70 -19.18
C ALA A 35 -28.00 -2.34 -19.46
N LEU A 36 -28.44 -1.16 -19.00
CA LEU A 36 -29.75 -0.60 -19.34
C LEU A 36 -29.57 0.40 -20.49
N ILE A 37 -30.22 0.14 -21.63
CA ILE A 37 -30.27 1.06 -22.78
C ILE A 37 -31.60 1.82 -22.70
N PHE A 38 -31.54 3.12 -22.42
CA PHE A 38 -32.70 4.01 -22.53
C PHE A 38 -32.70 4.69 -23.90
N SER A 39 -33.85 4.71 -24.58
CA SER A 39 -34.04 5.44 -25.83
C SER A 39 -35.34 6.24 -25.78
N ASP A 40 -35.28 7.49 -25.34
CA ASP A 40 -36.32 8.48 -25.64
C ASP A 40 -36.02 9.18 -26.98
N ALA A 41 -37.06 9.60 -27.68
CA ALA A 41 -37.00 10.19 -29.03
C ALA A 41 -36.25 11.54 -29.13
N ASN A 42 -35.68 12.03 -28.03
CA ASN A 42 -34.75 13.16 -27.95
C ASN A 42 -33.53 12.85 -27.06
N SER A 43 -33.30 11.57 -26.73
CA SER A 43 -32.21 11.11 -25.86
C SER A 43 -30.97 10.77 -26.67
N GLN A 44 -29.83 11.28 -26.21
CA GLN A 44 -28.54 10.76 -26.63
C GLN A 44 -28.50 9.26 -26.31
N ARG A 45 -28.17 8.43 -27.31
CA ARG A 45 -27.95 6.99 -27.08
C ARG A 45 -26.83 6.88 -26.06
N GLN A 46 -27.08 6.20 -24.95
CA GLN A 46 -26.11 6.05 -23.87
C GLN A 46 -26.01 4.59 -23.44
N ILE A 47 -24.85 4.22 -22.90
CA ILE A 47 -24.62 2.94 -22.28
C ILE A 47 -24.02 3.18 -20.90
N THR A 48 -24.61 2.56 -19.87
CA THR A 48 -24.06 2.52 -18.52
C THR A 48 -23.44 1.15 -18.29
N VAL A 49 -22.20 1.14 -17.81
CA VAL A 49 -21.44 -0.08 -17.51
C VAL A 49 -20.79 0.06 -16.15
N SER A 50 -20.67 -1.05 -15.43
CA SER A 50 -19.91 -1.10 -14.20
C SER A 50 -18.50 -1.65 -14.46
N GLY A 51 -17.50 -1.04 -13.83
CA GLY A 51 -16.12 -1.48 -13.87
C GLY A 51 -15.56 -1.61 -12.46
N MET A 52 -14.74 -2.63 -12.26
CA MET A 52 -14.08 -2.91 -10.98
C MET A 52 -12.57 -2.80 -11.10
N GLY A 53 -11.91 -2.35 -10.05
CA GLY A 53 -10.46 -2.26 -9.95
C GLY A 53 -10.00 -2.73 -8.58
N GLU A 54 -9.05 -3.65 -8.57
CA GLU A 54 -8.46 -4.22 -7.36
C GLU A 54 -6.94 -4.01 -7.39
N PHE A 55 -6.39 -3.47 -6.31
CA PHE A 55 -4.95 -3.44 -6.09
C PHE A 55 -4.63 -3.75 -4.63
N SER A 56 -3.51 -4.43 -4.43
CA SER A 56 -2.95 -4.71 -3.12
C SER A 56 -1.55 -4.14 -3.00
N LEU A 57 -1.18 -3.67 -1.81
CA LEU A 57 0.20 -3.32 -1.50
C LEU A 57 0.68 -3.85 -0.15
N PRO A 58 1.96 -4.23 -0.04
CA PRO A 58 2.61 -4.43 1.25
C PRO A 58 2.87 -3.09 1.96
N PRO A 59 3.08 -3.12 3.29
CA PRO A 59 3.49 -1.95 4.05
C PRO A 59 4.80 -1.38 3.53
N ASP A 60 4.99 -0.07 3.70
CA ASP A 60 6.20 0.65 3.28
C ASP A 60 7.01 1.20 4.44
N ARG A 61 6.49 1.07 5.65
CA ARG A 61 7.12 1.53 6.88
C ARG A 61 7.00 0.47 7.95
N VAL A 62 8.04 0.40 8.77
CA VAL A 62 8.08 -0.41 9.98
C VAL A 62 8.55 0.45 11.15
N LYS A 63 7.88 0.31 12.29
CA LYS A 63 8.21 0.98 13.54
C LYS A 63 8.92 0.00 14.46
N LEU A 64 10.13 0.36 14.88
CA LEU A 64 10.82 -0.26 16.00
C LEU A 64 10.38 0.42 17.29
N ILE A 65 10.01 -0.37 18.29
CA ILE A 65 9.59 0.13 19.61
C ILE A 65 10.49 -0.51 20.67
N LEU A 66 11.14 0.34 21.46
CA LEU A 66 12.04 -0.07 22.53
C LEU A 66 11.56 0.56 23.84
N ILE A 67 11.41 -0.25 24.88
CA ILE A 67 11.13 0.22 26.23
C ILE A 67 12.37 0.01 27.07
N ILE A 68 12.93 1.09 27.59
CA ILE A 68 14.06 1.09 28.52
C ILE A 68 13.51 1.43 29.90
N SER A 69 13.62 0.51 30.85
CA SER A 69 13.14 0.71 32.22
C SER A 69 14.24 0.47 33.25
N SER A 70 14.36 1.37 34.22
CA SER A 70 15.26 1.21 35.37
C SER A 70 14.53 1.57 36.65
N THR A 71 14.57 0.67 37.62
CA THR A 71 13.99 0.87 38.95
C THR A 71 15.10 0.92 40.00
N LYS A 72 15.18 2.00 40.77
CA LYS A 72 16.21 2.18 41.81
C LYS A 72 15.67 2.99 43.00
N SER A 73 16.33 2.90 44.15
CA SER A 73 16.03 3.72 45.34
C SER A 73 16.32 5.20 45.12
N ASN A 74 17.30 5.55 44.27
CA ASN A 74 17.62 6.92 43.89
C ASN A 74 17.18 7.22 42.45
N VAL A 75 16.38 8.28 42.29
CA VAL A 75 15.85 8.72 41.00
C VAL A 75 16.95 9.14 40.02
N GLU A 76 18.01 9.80 40.49
CA GLU A 76 19.08 10.28 39.61
C GLU A 76 19.91 9.11 39.06
N GLU A 77 20.15 8.10 39.88
CA GLU A 77 20.79 6.87 39.42
C GLU A 77 19.93 6.09 38.41
N ALA A 78 18.60 6.15 38.55
CA ALA A 78 17.68 5.53 37.60
C ALA A 78 17.69 6.29 36.26
N LYS A 79 17.66 7.63 36.30
CA LYS A 79 17.79 8.49 35.11
C LYS A 79 19.11 8.26 34.38
N ILE A 80 20.24 8.27 35.09
CA ILE A 80 21.57 8.01 34.50
C ILE A 80 21.60 6.62 33.85
N SER A 81 21.01 5.62 34.53
CA SER A 81 20.93 4.25 34.01
C SER A 81 20.18 4.21 32.67
N VAL A 82 19.00 4.83 32.59
CA VAL A 82 18.18 4.91 31.36
C VAL A 82 18.89 5.72 30.29
N GLN A 83 19.44 6.88 30.63
CA GLN A 83 20.12 7.77 29.68
C GLN A 83 21.32 7.08 29.01
N ARG A 84 22.08 6.25 29.72
CA ARG A 84 23.19 5.47 29.14
C ARG A 84 22.71 4.52 28.04
N ARG A 85 21.61 3.80 28.28
CA ARG A 85 21.05 2.87 27.28
C ARG A 85 20.41 3.64 26.13
N LEU A 86 19.71 4.73 26.44
CA LEU A 86 19.11 5.59 25.43
C LEU A 86 20.17 6.13 24.45
N ARG A 87 21.31 6.62 24.95
CA ARG A 87 22.41 7.09 24.09
C ARG A 87 22.93 6.02 23.15
N TYR A 88 23.10 4.79 23.66
CA TYR A 88 23.52 3.66 22.83
C TYR A 88 22.46 3.36 21.75
N VAL A 89 21.18 3.28 22.13
CA VAL A 89 20.08 3.05 21.21
C VAL A 89 20.04 4.12 20.11
N GLU A 90 20.09 5.40 20.49
CA GLU A 90 20.10 6.50 19.53
C GLU A 90 21.30 6.45 18.59
N GLN A 91 22.48 6.09 19.10
CA GLN A 91 23.66 5.94 18.26
C GLN A 91 23.51 4.80 17.26
N THR A 92 23.01 3.66 17.70
CA THR A 92 22.75 2.51 16.83
C THR A 92 21.70 2.86 15.77
N LEU A 93 20.62 3.56 16.13
CA LEU A 93 19.62 4.04 15.17
C LEU A 93 20.22 4.98 14.11
N ARG A 94 21.09 5.92 14.51
CA ARG A 94 21.82 6.79 13.57
C ARG A 94 22.74 6.00 12.65
N ASN A 95 23.44 4.99 13.17
CA ASN A 95 24.32 4.13 12.37
C ASN A 95 23.54 3.35 11.28
N PHE A 96 22.30 2.96 11.57
CA PHE A 96 21.40 2.33 10.58
C PHE A 96 20.65 3.34 9.70
N GLY A 97 20.95 4.64 9.82
CA GLY A 97 20.46 5.69 8.93
C GLY A 97 19.09 6.26 9.29
N VAL A 98 18.61 6.03 10.53
CA VAL A 98 17.38 6.67 11.02
C VAL A 98 17.67 8.15 11.33
N LYS A 99 16.84 9.04 10.77
CA LYS A 99 16.93 10.48 11.00
C LYS A 99 16.21 10.86 12.28
N ASP A 100 16.58 11.98 12.90
CA ASP A 100 15.92 12.42 14.14
C ASP A 100 14.43 12.71 13.97
N GLN A 101 13.99 13.16 12.77
CA GLN A 101 12.56 13.35 12.46
C GLN A 101 11.75 12.04 12.43
N ASP A 102 12.42 10.91 12.21
CA ASP A 102 11.80 9.58 12.12
C ASP A 102 11.91 8.83 13.46
N LYS A 103 12.32 9.54 14.53
CA LYS A 103 12.47 9.02 15.89
C LYS A 103 11.64 9.85 16.86
N THR A 104 10.98 9.20 17.79
CA THR A 104 10.38 9.85 18.96
C THR A 104 10.85 9.17 20.23
N VAL A 105 11.16 9.97 21.24
CA VAL A 105 11.58 9.50 22.57
C VAL A 105 10.67 10.13 23.59
N MET A 106 10.02 9.30 24.40
CA MET A 106 9.19 9.74 25.52
C MET A 106 9.75 9.17 26.80
N GLN A 107 9.97 10.02 27.80
CA GLN A 107 10.48 9.61 29.09
C GLN A 107 9.47 9.96 30.19
N SER A 108 9.19 9.00 31.07
CA SER A 108 8.37 9.18 32.25
C SER A 108 9.11 8.70 33.49
N THR A 109 8.80 9.30 34.63
CA THR A 109 9.35 8.91 35.93
C THR A 109 8.18 8.74 36.88
N GLN A 110 8.12 7.58 37.51
CA GLN A 110 7.06 7.18 38.41
C GLN A 110 7.66 6.71 39.73
N ARG A 111 6.94 6.92 40.83
CA ARG A 111 7.31 6.34 42.13
C ARG A 111 6.54 5.04 42.30
N ARG A 112 7.26 3.93 42.53
CA ARG A 112 6.68 2.62 42.83
C ARG A 112 7.17 2.20 44.22
N ASP A 113 6.27 2.26 45.19
CA ASP A 113 6.53 1.99 46.60
C ASP A 113 7.67 2.85 47.19
N THR A 114 8.78 2.22 47.55
CA THR A 114 10.00 2.82 48.09
C THR A 114 11.04 3.15 47.03
N MET A 115 10.74 2.90 45.75
CA MET A 115 11.67 3.07 44.62
C MET A 115 11.12 4.04 43.56
N TYR A 116 12.04 4.50 42.72
CA TYR A 116 11.74 5.28 41.52
C TYR A 116 11.93 4.41 40.29
N GLU A 117 10.93 4.39 39.43
CA GLU A 117 10.97 3.78 38.11
C GLU A 117 11.08 4.88 37.07
N VAL A 118 12.12 4.82 36.24
CA VAL A 118 12.28 5.67 35.06
C VAL A 118 12.10 4.80 33.83
N VAL A 119 11.18 5.21 32.96
CA VAL A 119 10.88 4.52 31.70
C VAL A 119 11.10 5.48 30.54
N ALA A 120 11.87 5.04 29.54
CA ALA A 120 11.98 5.71 28.26
C ALA A 120 11.47 4.79 27.14
N GLU A 121 10.51 5.28 26.36
CA GLU A 121 10.02 4.65 25.16
C GLU A 121 10.67 5.32 23.95
N VAL A 122 11.30 4.51 23.09
CA VAL A 122 11.91 4.96 21.85
C VAL A 122 11.16 4.32 20.69
N ASN A 123 10.60 5.16 19.82
CA ASN A 123 9.98 4.74 18.58
C ASN A 123 10.85 5.22 17.42
N ALA A 124 11.15 4.35 16.47
CA ALA A 124 11.92 4.67 15.27
C ALA A 124 11.24 4.09 14.02
N ILE A 125 11.08 4.91 12.99
CA ILE A 125 10.45 4.53 11.73
C ILE A 125 11.54 4.22 10.70
N PHE A 126 11.43 3.06 10.06
CA PHE A 126 12.29 2.64 8.97
C PHE A 126 11.47 2.50 7.69
N MET A 127 12.05 2.96 6.58
CA MET A 127 11.53 2.72 5.23
C MET A 127 12.21 1.51 4.56
N ASP A 128 13.39 1.14 5.03
CA ASP A 128 14.17 0.00 4.55
C ASP A 128 14.08 -1.15 5.57
N PHE A 129 13.39 -2.22 5.17
CA PHE A 129 13.12 -3.36 6.06
C PHE A 129 14.38 -4.18 6.35
N SER A 130 15.35 -4.20 5.43
CA SER A 130 16.63 -4.87 5.66
C SER A 130 17.44 -4.14 6.72
N ARG A 131 17.47 -2.81 6.68
CA ARG A 131 18.10 -2.00 7.75
C ARG A 131 17.38 -2.13 9.08
N PHE A 132 16.05 -2.13 9.05
CA PHE A 132 15.26 -2.39 10.24
C PHE A 132 15.65 -3.73 10.87
N GLN A 133 15.72 -4.81 10.07
CA GLN A 133 16.00 -6.15 10.59
C GLN A 133 17.41 -6.23 11.21
N LEU A 134 18.42 -5.64 10.57
CA LEU A 134 19.77 -5.55 11.13
C LEU A 134 19.80 -4.74 12.44
N ALA A 135 19.10 -3.60 12.48
CA ALA A 135 18.99 -2.78 13.68
C ALA A 135 18.29 -3.55 14.80
N HIS A 136 17.14 -4.15 14.53
CA HIS A 136 16.36 -4.95 15.46
C HIS A 136 17.20 -6.08 16.05
N ASN A 137 17.86 -6.88 15.21
CA ASN A 137 18.73 -7.97 15.66
C ASN A 137 19.88 -7.45 16.52
N THR A 138 20.53 -6.36 16.11
CA THR A 138 21.59 -5.73 16.91
C THR A 138 21.08 -5.30 18.28
N MET A 139 19.89 -4.72 18.38
CA MET A 139 19.32 -4.32 19.67
C MET A 139 19.00 -5.53 20.55
N VAL A 140 18.43 -6.59 19.98
CA VAL A 140 18.12 -7.84 20.70
C VAL A 140 19.40 -8.52 21.19
N GLU A 141 20.47 -8.51 20.39
CA GLU A 141 21.74 -9.15 20.73
C GLU A 141 22.59 -8.36 21.74
N LYS A 142 22.53 -7.03 21.71
CA LYS A 142 23.45 -6.14 22.46
C LYS A 142 22.85 -5.50 23.68
N LEU A 143 21.52 -5.53 23.86
CA LEU A 143 20.85 -4.91 24.99
C LEU A 143 20.37 -5.95 26.00
N ASP A 144 20.62 -5.66 27.28
CA ASP A 144 20.32 -6.58 28.37
C ASP A 144 18.80 -6.62 28.67
N THR A 145 18.20 -7.81 28.64
CA THR A 145 16.87 -8.08 29.20
C THR A 145 17.01 -8.27 30.73
N PRO A 146 16.15 -7.68 31.59
CA PRO A 146 14.88 -7.00 31.31
C PRO A 146 14.96 -5.47 31.24
N VAL A 147 16.15 -4.87 31.31
CA VAL A 147 16.33 -3.41 31.35
C VAL A 147 15.87 -2.77 30.04
N VAL A 148 16.11 -3.44 28.91
CA VAL A 148 15.57 -3.05 27.62
C VAL A 148 14.66 -4.16 27.08
N ARG A 149 13.45 -3.78 26.68
CA ARG A 149 12.52 -4.65 25.96
C ARG A 149 12.38 -4.15 24.54
N VAL A 150 12.69 -5.02 23.58
CA VAL A 150 12.39 -4.81 22.16
C VAL A 150 11.01 -5.38 21.91
N LEU A 151 10.05 -4.53 21.52
CA LEU A 151 8.69 -4.99 21.22
C LEU A 151 8.59 -5.47 19.77
N GLU A 152 7.50 -6.16 19.48
CA GLU A 152 7.18 -6.61 18.13
C GLU A 152 7.07 -5.42 17.15
N PRO A 153 7.64 -5.53 15.94
CA PRO A 153 7.56 -4.46 14.95
C PRO A 153 6.13 -4.18 14.51
N GLN A 154 5.82 -2.90 14.32
CA GLN A 154 4.56 -2.46 13.74
C GLN A 154 4.77 -2.04 12.29
N PHE A 155 4.14 -2.72 11.35
CA PHE A 155 4.13 -2.33 9.94
C PHE A 155 2.91 -1.48 9.61
N PHE A 156 3.11 -0.49 8.77
CA PHE A 156 2.06 0.44 8.37
C PHE A 156 2.38 1.08 7.01
N HIS A 157 1.39 1.81 6.48
CA HIS A 157 1.50 2.49 5.20
C HIS A 157 1.59 4.00 5.39
N SER A 158 2.37 4.66 4.53
CA SER A 158 2.25 6.10 4.36
C SER A 158 0.91 6.49 3.75
N THR A 159 0.37 7.63 4.17
CA THR A 159 -0.89 8.19 3.62
C THR A 159 -0.82 8.33 2.10
N LEU A 160 0.31 8.83 1.59
CA LEU A 160 0.57 8.96 0.16
C LEU A 160 0.50 7.62 -0.59
N ARG A 161 0.98 6.52 0.00
CA ARG A 161 0.88 5.19 -0.64
C ARG A 161 -0.56 4.71 -0.72
N LEU A 162 -1.36 4.90 0.33
CA LEU A 162 -2.77 4.51 0.35
C LEU A 162 -3.58 5.33 -0.66
N GLU A 163 -3.36 6.65 -0.73
CA GLU A 163 -3.99 7.52 -1.72
C GLU A 163 -3.65 7.11 -3.16
N ASN A 164 -2.38 6.78 -3.42
CA ASN A 164 -1.95 6.32 -4.73
C ASN A 164 -2.55 4.96 -5.09
N LEU A 165 -2.68 4.04 -4.13
CA LEU A 165 -3.34 2.75 -4.33
C LEU A 165 -4.80 2.94 -4.73
N LYS A 166 -5.55 3.77 -3.99
CA LYS A 166 -6.93 4.12 -4.31
C LYS A 166 -7.04 4.69 -5.73
N ARG A 167 -6.19 5.67 -6.07
CA ARG A 167 -6.16 6.28 -7.40
C ARG A 167 -5.91 5.24 -8.50
N GLN A 168 -4.99 4.31 -8.28
CA GLN A 168 -4.69 3.24 -9.24
C GLN A 168 -5.90 2.31 -9.43
N ALA A 169 -6.55 1.90 -8.33
CA ALA A 169 -7.76 1.09 -8.37
C ALA A 169 -8.90 1.80 -9.13
N SER A 170 -9.17 3.07 -8.85
CA SER A 170 -10.19 3.84 -9.56
C SER A 170 -9.87 3.97 -11.05
N VAL A 171 -8.63 4.29 -11.42
CA VAL A 171 -8.23 4.39 -12.84
C VAL A 171 -8.40 3.06 -13.56
N GLN A 172 -8.05 1.94 -12.91
CA GLN A 172 -8.24 0.63 -13.49
C GLN A 172 -9.71 0.26 -13.64
N ALA A 173 -10.54 0.61 -12.66
CA ALA A 173 -11.98 0.40 -12.72
C ALA A 173 -12.61 1.18 -13.90
N ILE A 174 -12.18 2.43 -14.15
CA ILE A 174 -12.62 3.22 -15.32
C ILE A 174 -12.18 2.56 -16.63
N ARG A 175 -10.93 2.08 -16.71
CA ARG A 175 -10.44 1.39 -17.92
C ARG A 175 -11.23 0.11 -18.19
N ASN A 176 -11.52 -0.66 -17.14
CA ASN A 176 -12.32 -1.88 -17.24
C ASN A 176 -13.74 -1.57 -17.69
N ALA A 177 -14.39 -0.55 -17.11
CA ALA A 177 -15.70 -0.07 -17.56
C ALA A 177 -15.67 0.32 -19.05
N LYS A 178 -14.67 1.10 -19.47
CA LYS A 178 -14.52 1.49 -20.88
C LYS A 178 -14.39 0.29 -21.81
N HIS A 179 -13.58 -0.70 -21.46
CA HIS A 179 -13.44 -1.93 -22.25
C HIS A 179 -14.76 -2.68 -22.39
N ILE A 180 -15.51 -2.82 -21.29
CA ILE A 180 -16.85 -3.44 -21.30
C ILE A 180 -17.79 -2.65 -22.22
N ALA A 181 -17.83 -1.32 -22.12
CA ALA A 181 -18.65 -0.50 -23.00
C ALA A 181 -18.26 -0.65 -24.48
N GLU A 182 -16.95 -0.72 -24.78
CA GLU A 182 -16.45 -0.90 -26.14
C GLU A 182 -16.85 -2.27 -26.72
N ASP A 183 -16.79 -3.33 -25.93
CA ASP A 183 -17.24 -4.67 -26.33
C ASP A 183 -18.75 -4.72 -26.59
N VAL A 184 -19.56 -4.15 -25.68
CA VAL A 184 -21.03 -4.12 -25.82
C VAL A 184 -21.44 -3.25 -27.01
N ALA A 185 -20.84 -2.07 -27.17
CA ALA A 185 -21.14 -1.17 -28.29
C ALA A 185 -20.83 -1.81 -29.65
N ARG A 186 -19.67 -2.48 -29.79
CA ARG A 186 -19.30 -3.19 -31.02
C ARG A 186 -20.31 -4.28 -31.39
N THR A 187 -20.81 -5.00 -30.40
CA THR A 187 -21.79 -6.09 -30.59
C THR A 187 -23.09 -5.57 -31.22
N VAL A 188 -23.48 -4.31 -30.93
CA VAL A 188 -24.67 -3.67 -31.50
C VAL A 188 -24.37 -2.75 -32.70
N GLY A 189 -23.14 -2.79 -33.25
CA GLY A 189 -22.74 -1.99 -34.41
C GLY A 189 -22.56 -0.49 -34.11
N LEU A 190 -22.33 -0.14 -32.85
CA LEU A 190 -22.11 1.23 -32.37
C LEU A 190 -20.68 1.40 -31.86
N HIS A 191 -20.28 2.65 -31.63
CA HIS A 191 -18.98 3.01 -31.04
C HIS A 191 -19.20 3.81 -29.76
N VAL A 192 -18.31 3.60 -28.79
CA VAL A 192 -18.31 4.35 -27.53
C VAL A 192 -17.77 5.77 -27.78
N GLY A 193 -18.57 6.75 -27.37
CA GLY A 193 -18.26 8.17 -27.41
C GLY A 193 -17.61 8.65 -26.11
N LYS A 194 -17.88 9.90 -25.73
CA LYS A 194 -17.31 10.50 -24.52
C LYS A 194 -18.03 9.94 -23.27
N PRO A 195 -17.32 9.80 -22.14
CA PRO A 195 -17.98 9.55 -20.87
C PRO A 195 -18.79 10.78 -20.45
N THR A 196 -20.02 10.56 -20.00
CA THR A 196 -20.96 11.61 -19.58
C THR A 196 -21.13 11.64 -18.07
N ILE A 197 -21.22 10.46 -17.44
CA ILE A 197 -21.41 10.31 -16.00
C ILE A 197 -20.42 9.28 -15.49
N VAL A 198 -19.75 9.59 -14.38
CA VAL A 198 -18.92 8.65 -13.62
C VAL A 198 -19.41 8.69 -12.18
N SER A 199 -19.87 7.55 -11.68
CA SER A 199 -20.36 7.37 -10.32
C SER A 199 -19.53 6.30 -9.62
N GLU A 200 -19.05 6.57 -8.41
CA GLU A 200 -18.42 5.55 -7.56
C GLU A 200 -19.54 4.77 -6.84
N ASP A 201 -19.63 3.47 -7.08
CA ASP A 201 -20.69 2.61 -6.53
C ASP A 201 -20.26 2.02 -5.18
N SER A 202 -18.98 1.64 -5.05
CA SER A 202 -18.43 1.19 -3.78
C SER A 202 -16.91 1.37 -3.70
N TYR A 203 -16.46 1.63 -2.47
CA TYR A 203 -15.07 1.63 -2.06
C TYR A 203 -14.92 0.68 -0.87
N GLN A 204 -14.06 -0.33 -0.99
CA GLN A 204 -13.73 -1.22 0.11
C GLN A 204 -12.22 -1.28 0.29
N GLU A 205 -11.76 -0.90 1.47
CA GLU A 205 -10.39 -1.08 1.92
C GLU A 205 -10.35 -2.20 2.94
N LYS A 206 -9.57 -3.24 2.64
CA LYS A 206 -9.38 -4.39 3.52
C LYS A 206 -7.91 -4.50 3.85
N GLU A 207 -7.59 -4.36 5.12
CA GLU A 207 -6.28 -4.78 5.63
C GLU A 207 -6.27 -6.31 5.78
N GLY A 208 -5.11 -6.92 5.61
CA GLY A 208 -4.90 -8.35 5.78
C GLY A 208 -5.43 -8.84 7.13
N VAL A 209 -5.74 -10.13 7.22
CA VAL A 209 -6.23 -10.71 8.47
C VAL A 209 -5.13 -10.54 9.52
N PRO A 210 -5.38 -9.80 10.62
CA PRO A 210 -4.42 -9.73 11.70
C PRO A 210 -4.20 -11.15 12.19
N LEU A 211 -2.93 -11.53 12.37
CA LEU A 211 -2.58 -12.82 12.97
C LEU A 211 -3.32 -12.86 14.32
N SER A 212 -4.37 -13.67 14.42
CA SER A 212 -5.14 -13.69 15.65
C SER A 212 -4.23 -14.23 16.75
N ASN A 213 -4.13 -13.49 17.85
CA ASN A 213 -3.94 -14.12 19.14
C ASN A 213 -5.22 -14.91 19.39
N ASN A 214 -5.31 -16.15 18.90
CA ASN A 214 -6.36 -17.07 19.30
C ASN A 214 -6.24 -17.28 20.80
N ALA A 215 -6.91 -16.41 21.58
CA ALA A 215 -7.04 -16.49 23.02
C ALA A 215 -7.94 -17.65 23.48
N ASP A 216 -8.47 -18.45 22.54
CA ASP A 216 -9.33 -19.60 22.83
C ASP A 216 -8.63 -20.98 22.68
N ASN A 217 -7.31 -21.00 22.45
CA ASN A 217 -6.52 -22.25 22.55
C ASN A 217 -5.43 -22.08 23.60
N VAL A 218 -5.75 -22.53 24.82
CA VAL A 218 -4.92 -22.59 26.04
C VAL A 218 -3.60 -23.39 25.87
N ASN A 219 -3.26 -23.84 24.65
CA ASN A 219 -2.07 -24.63 24.34
C ASN A 219 -1.09 -23.98 23.34
N ASN A 220 -1.28 -22.74 22.88
CA ASN A 220 -0.30 -22.08 21.99
C ASN A 220 0.67 -21.17 22.77
N ILE A 221 1.52 -21.80 23.59
CA ILE A 221 2.76 -21.18 24.06
C ILE A 221 3.71 -21.07 22.85
N GLY A 222 3.79 -19.89 22.23
CA GLY A 222 4.91 -19.54 21.35
C GLY A 222 4.70 -19.62 19.83
N MET A 223 3.59 -19.09 19.29
CA MET A 223 3.63 -18.73 17.86
C MET A 223 4.53 -17.50 17.67
N MET A 224 5.84 -17.71 17.46
CA MET A 224 6.69 -16.66 16.91
C MET A 224 6.22 -16.38 15.48
N HIS A 225 5.66 -15.19 15.26
CA HIS A 225 5.35 -14.74 13.92
C HIS A 225 6.63 -14.43 13.17
N THR A 226 6.80 -15.03 11.99
CA THR A 226 7.92 -14.68 11.12
C THR A 226 7.77 -13.23 10.67
N PHE A 227 8.88 -12.56 10.40
CA PHE A 227 8.88 -11.20 9.85
C PHE A 227 8.00 -11.10 8.60
N GLN A 228 8.03 -12.12 7.74
CA GLN A 228 7.19 -12.19 6.54
C GLN A 228 5.70 -12.30 6.87
N ASN A 229 5.32 -13.05 7.92
CA ASN A 229 3.93 -13.15 8.34
C ASN A 229 3.41 -11.79 8.82
N LEU A 230 4.22 -11.02 9.54
CA LEU A 230 3.86 -9.68 10.00
C LEU A 230 3.69 -8.68 8.85
N VAL A 231 4.57 -8.74 7.84
CA VAL A 231 4.42 -7.95 6.61
C VAL A 231 3.14 -8.32 5.86
N ASN A 232 2.87 -9.62 5.71
CA ASN A 232 1.70 -10.13 4.98
C ASN A 232 0.39 -9.77 5.67
N ALA A 233 0.35 -9.82 7.01
CA ALA A 233 -0.81 -9.42 7.81
C ALA A 233 -1.17 -7.94 7.62
N ARG A 234 -0.22 -7.12 7.18
CA ARG A 234 -0.39 -5.68 6.92
C ARG A 234 -0.43 -5.35 5.43
N ILE A 235 -0.76 -6.31 4.57
CA ILE A 235 -1.09 -5.99 3.17
C ILE A 235 -2.45 -5.31 3.14
N VAL A 236 -2.55 -4.18 2.44
CA VAL A 236 -3.84 -3.50 2.20
C VAL A 236 -4.29 -3.80 0.78
N THR A 237 -5.55 -4.21 0.66
CA THR A 237 -6.24 -4.43 -0.61
C THR A 237 -7.38 -3.44 -0.74
N VAL A 238 -7.38 -2.66 -1.83
CA VAL A 238 -8.46 -1.74 -2.18
C VAL A 238 -9.22 -2.29 -3.38
N ASN A 239 -10.54 -2.35 -3.21
CA ASN A 239 -11.51 -2.67 -4.25
C ASN A 239 -12.36 -1.43 -4.52
N VAL A 240 -12.39 -1.01 -5.78
CA VAL A 240 -13.24 0.09 -6.25
C VAL A 240 -14.19 -0.46 -7.30
N SER A 241 -15.49 -0.23 -7.12
CA SER A 241 -16.50 -0.45 -8.15
C SER A 241 -17.11 0.89 -8.52
N LEU A 242 -17.25 1.14 -9.82
CA LEU A 242 -17.83 2.36 -10.35
C LEU A 242 -18.70 2.06 -11.55
N SER A 243 -19.64 2.96 -11.81
CA SER A 243 -20.48 2.94 -13.00
C SER A 243 -20.15 4.14 -13.87
N VAL A 244 -19.93 3.89 -15.17
CA VAL A 244 -19.66 4.92 -16.17
C VAL A 244 -20.73 4.86 -17.24
N THR A 245 -21.32 6.01 -17.55
CA THR A 245 -22.21 6.20 -18.67
C THR A 245 -21.46 6.86 -19.82
N PHE A 246 -21.51 6.24 -21.00
CA PHE A 246 -20.92 6.75 -22.23
C PHE A 246 -21.98 7.07 -23.26
N GLU A 247 -21.73 8.07 -24.09
CA GLU A 247 -22.50 8.27 -25.32
C GLU A 247 -22.21 7.14 -26.32
N LEU A 248 -23.20 6.78 -27.13
CA LEU A 248 -23.07 5.84 -28.23
C LEU A 248 -23.23 6.55 -29.56
N LYS A 249 -22.31 6.27 -30.49
CA LYS A 249 -22.29 6.84 -31.85
C LYS A 249 -22.51 5.76 -32.89
N VAL A 250 -23.26 6.10 -33.93
CA VAL A 250 -23.41 5.24 -35.11
C VAL A 250 -22.10 5.28 -35.89
N GLN A 251 -21.64 4.11 -36.35
CA GLN A 251 -20.51 4.04 -37.25
C GLN A 251 -20.91 4.65 -38.60
N GLU A 252 -20.44 5.87 -38.91
CA GLU A 252 -20.59 6.42 -40.25
C GLU A 252 -19.74 5.58 -41.21
N ARG A 253 -20.40 4.71 -41.98
CA ARG A 253 -19.77 4.10 -43.14
C ARG A 253 -19.48 5.23 -44.12
N HIS A 254 -18.20 5.52 -44.36
CA HIS A 254 -17.76 6.33 -45.49
C HIS A 254 -18.34 5.72 -46.78
N ARG A 255 -19.48 6.24 -47.25
CA ARG A 255 -19.93 6.04 -48.63
C ARG A 255 -18.92 6.75 -49.51
N SER A 256 -17.97 5.99 -50.06
CA SER A 256 -17.20 6.45 -51.22
C SER A 256 -18.19 6.73 -52.34
N LYS A 257 -18.55 8.00 -52.52
CA LYS A 257 -19.16 8.49 -53.76
C LYS A 257 -18.07 8.48 -54.82
N LYS A 258 -17.97 7.39 -55.58
CA LYS A 258 -17.49 7.43 -56.97
C LYS A 258 -18.42 6.57 -57.82
N ASN A 259 -19.54 7.16 -58.19
CA ASN A 259 -20.27 6.78 -59.40
C ASN A 259 -20.41 8.03 -60.28
N ALA A 260 -20.29 7.80 -61.58
CA ALA A 260 -20.70 8.65 -62.70
C ALA A 260 -19.77 9.79 -63.14
N ALA A 261 -18.80 9.44 -63.98
CA ALA A 261 -18.58 10.08 -65.29
C ALA A 261 -18.38 8.89 -66.25
N ALA A 262 -19.33 8.41 -67.06
CA ALA A 262 -20.21 9.04 -68.04
C ALA A 262 -19.45 9.72 -69.20
N LEU A 263 -19.44 8.98 -70.32
CA LEU A 263 -19.26 9.36 -71.73
C LEU A 263 -17.81 9.51 -72.23
#